data_AF-A0A2E6BNL9-F1
#
_entry.id   AF-A0A2E6BNL9-F1
#
_cell.length_a   1.000
_cell.length_b   1.000
_cell.length_c   1.000
_cell.angle_alpha   90.00
_cell.angle_beta   90.00
_cell.angle_gamma   90.00
#
_symmetry.space_group_name_H-M   'P 1'
#
loop_
_entity.id
_entity.type
_entity.pdbx_description
1 polymer ?
#
loop_
_entity_poly.entity_id
_entity_poly.type
_entity_poly.pdbx_seq_one_letter_code
_entity_poly.pdbx_strand_id
1 'polypeptide(L)'
;MLLEMKSQIEAMRALAIITGEMIDYHKKFPNTLEGKNNLMMLNLLTPVIKSWCTDQSVSLTSIGIQVHGGMGFIEDTGAAQYFRDSRILPIYEGTNGIQALDLLRRKIFQENGKTFDRVIVLMEETIKEGTAQNKKSLLEMSKKLEFTKNKLKESCDWLRETYSADPEKAASGATPFLNMFGWTLGGWIMLRSAIIASSLLEENDNNFLKEKIQTASFFCDTYLPTAASLQSTIINSYKSLSVIN
;
A
#
# COMPACT_ATOMS: atom_id res chain seq x y z
N MET A 1 -15.52 10.89 1.15
CA MET A 1 -16.08 10.37 -0.12
C MET A 1 -15.28 10.79 -1.35
N LEU A 2 -15.47 11.95 -1.99
CA LEU A 2 -14.78 12.21 -3.27
C LEU A 2 -13.24 12.31 -3.18
N LEU A 3 -12.71 13.05 -2.20
CA LEU A 3 -11.26 13.14 -1.99
C LEU A 3 -10.66 11.81 -1.50
N GLU A 4 -11.46 11.02 -0.80
CA GLU A 4 -11.14 9.64 -0.40
C GLU A 4 -10.92 8.75 -1.62
N MET A 5 -11.87 8.75 -2.57
CA MET A 5 -11.76 8.04 -3.84
C MET A 5 -10.55 8.54 -4.64
N LYS A 6 -10.42 9.87 -4.83
CA LYS A 6 -9.32 10.47 -5.59
C LYS A 6 -7.96 10.05 -5.03
N SER A 7 -7.75 10.26 -3.74
CA SER A 7 -6.46 9.98 -3.08
C SER A 7 -6.07 8.51 -3.15
N GLN A 8 -6.99 7.58 -2.89
CA GLN A 8 -6.70 6.15 -2.99
C GLN A 8 -6.43 5.71 -4.43
N ILE A 9 -7.24 6.15 -5.40
CA ILE A 9 -7.06 5.80 -6.82
C ILE A 9 -5.71 6.30 -7.33
N GLU A 10 -5.32 7.52 -6.98
CA GLU A 10 -4.02 8.07 -7.36
C GLU A 10 -2.85 7.27 -6.76
N ALA A 11 -2.94 6.89 -5.48
CA ALA A 11 -1.91 6.09 -4.82
C ALA A 11 -1.79 4.70 -5.44
N MET A 12 -2.92 4.01 -5.63
CA MET A 12 -2.97 2.67 -6.25
C MET A 12 -2.44 2.68 -7.67
N ARG A 13 -2.84 3.68 -8.48
CA ARG A 13 -2.38 3.81 -9.87
C ARG A 13 -0.88 4.02 -9.94
N ALA A 14 -0.34 4.94 -9.15
CA ALA A 14 1.08 5.24 -9.17
C ALA A 14 1.92 4.04 -8.68
N LEU A 15 1.46 3.31 -7.66
CA LEU A 15 2.09 2.07 -7.22
C LEU A 15 2.08 1.00 -8.31
N ALA A 16 0.95 0.79 -8.99
CA ALA A 16 0.83 -0.17 -10.09
C ALA A 16 1.76 0.17 -11.27
N ILE A 17 1.88 1.46 -11.63
CA ILE A 17 2.79 1.91 -12.70
C ILE A 17 4.25 1.64 -12.32
N ILE A 18 4.67 1.98 -11.10
CA ILE A 18 6.04 1.76 -10.63
C ILE A 18 6.37 0.26 -10.60
N THR A 19 5.44 -0.59 -10.19
CA THR A 19 5.65 -2.03 -10.25
C THR A 19 5.65 -2.56 -11.69
N GLY A 20 4.88 -1.95 -12.60
CA GLY A 20 4.97 -2.21 -14.03
C GLY A 20 6.36 -1.89 -14.61
N GLU A 21 6.94 -0.76 -14.21
CA GLU A 21 8.31 -0.39 -14.59
C GLU A 21 9.34 -1.45 -14.15
N MET A 22 9.18 -2.04 -12.95
CA MET A 22 10.05 -3.12 -12.47
C MET A 22 9.98 -4.36 -13.38
N ILE A 23 8.80 -4.68 -13.94
CA ILE A 23 8.63 -5.76 -14.92
C ILE A 23 9.45 -5.48 -16.17
N ASP A 24 9.30 -4.29 -16.74
CA ASP A 24 9.97 -3.91 -17.98
C ASP A 24 11.49 -3.80 -17.80
N TYR A 25 11.94 -3.27 -16.66
CA TYR A 25 13.36 -3.20 -16.33
C TYR A 25 13.98 -4.59 -16.23
N HIS A 26 13.33 -5.53 -15.53
CA HIS A 26 13.82 -6.91 -15.46
C HIS A 26 13.87 -7.58 -16.84
N LYS A 27 12.82 -7.42 -17.66
CA LYS A 27 12.79 -7.98 -19.03
C LYS A 27 13.92 -7.45 -19.91
N LYS A 28 14.25 -6.16 -19.78
CA LYS A 28 15.30 -5.51 -20.57
C LYS A 28 16.71 -5.86 -20.07
N PHE A 29 16.89 -6.03 -18.75
CA PHE A 29 18.19 -6.26 -18.13
C PHE A 29 18.20 -7.48 -17.19
N PRO A 30 17.80 -8.69 -17.64
CA PRO A 30 17.51 -9.81 -16.74
C PRO A 30 18.72 -10.34 -15.97
N ASN A 31 19.93 -10.13 -16.50
CA ASN A 31 21.17 -10.66 -15.95
C ASN A 31 21.94 -9.65 -15.08
N THR A 32 21.53 -8.38 -15.03
CA THR A 32 22.18 -7.37 -14.18
C THR A 32 21.70 -7.50 -12.74
N LEU A 33 22.47 -6.93 -11.80
CA LEU A 33 22.09 -6.91 -10.39
C LEU A 33 20.76 -6.16 -10.21
N GLU A 34 20.62 -5.02 -10.88
CA GLU A 34 19.44 -4.17 -10.87
C GLU A 34 18.22 -4.90 -11.43
N GLY A 35 18.36 -5.63 -12.54
CA GLY A 35 17.26 -6.42 -13.11
C GLY A 35 16.81 -7.56 -12.21
N LYS A 36 17.75 -8.23 -11.52
CA LYS A 36 17.41 -9.26 -10.51
C LYS A 36 16.74 -8.65 -9.29
N ASN A 37 17.22 -7.51 -8.80
CA ASN A 37 16.61 -6.78 -7.68
C ASN A 37 15.18 -6.34 -8.02
N ASN A 38 14.93 -5.82 -9.23
CA ASN A 38 13.60 -5.45 -9.70
C ASN A 38 12.65 -6.65 -9.73
N LEU A 39 13.11 -7.83 -10.19
CA LEU A 39 12.30 -9.05 -10.15
C LEU A 39 11.92 -9.44 -8.71
N MET A 40 12.86 -9.34 -7.76
CA MET A 40 12.59 -9.68 -6.37
C MET A 40 11.60 -8.71 -5.72
N MET A 41 11.78 -7.41 -5.96
CA MET A 41 10.84 -6.37 -5.52
C MET A 41 9.45 -6.58 -6.12
N LEU A 42 9.36 -6.82 -7.42
CA LEU A 42 8.11 -7.17 -8.11
C LEU A 42 7.43 -8.37 -7.43
N ASN A 43 8.18 -9.44 -7.16
CA ASN A 43 7.66 -10.64 -6.54
C ASN A 43 7.10 -10.40 -5.13
N LEU A 44 7.70 -9.48 -4.37
CA LEU A 44 7.23 -9.08 -3.04
C LEU A 44 5.97 -8.19 -3.11
N LEU A 45 5.95 -7.23 -4.05
CA LEU A 45 4.89 -6.23 -4.15
C LEU A 45 3.63 -6.76 -4.83
N THR A 46 3.75 -7.74 -5.72
CA THR A 46 2.61 -8.30 -6.48
C THR A 46 1.43 -8.74 -5.59
N PRO A 47 1.60 -9.59 -4.56
CA PRO A 47 0.48 -9.99 -3.71
C PRO A 47 -0.12 -8.82 -2.91
N VAL A 48 0.71 -7.85 -2.51
CA VAL A 48 0.25 -6.64 -1.80
C VAL A 48 -0.62 -5.79 -2.71
N ILE A 49 -0.16 -5.51 -3.93
CA ILE A 49 -0.90 -4.72 -4.92
C ILE A 49 -2.18 -5.43 -5.31
N LYS A 50 -2.12 -6.74 -5.59
CA LYS A 50 -3.32 -7.51 -5.93
C LYS A 50 -4.34 -7.41 -4.82
N SER A 51 -3.98 -7.71 -3.58
CA SER A 51 -4.97 -7.77 -2.49
C SER A 51 -5.42 -6.38 -2.05
N TRP A 52 -4.50 -5.46 -1.78
CA TRP A 52 -4.85 -4.11 -1.31
C TRP A 52 -5.69 -3.35 -2.34
N CYS A 53 -5.26 -3.31 -3.61
CA CYS A 53 -5.99 -2.57 -4.63
C CYS A 53 -7.37 -3.17 -4.91
N THR A 54 -7.53 -4.49 -4.85
CA THR A 54 -8.83 -5.12 -5.11
C THR A 54 -9.80 -4.97 -3.94
N ASP A 55 -9.32 -5.05 -2.69
CA ASP A 55 -10.15 -4.71 -1.52
C ASP A 55 -10.58 -3.24 -1.55
N GLN A 56 -9.66 -2.33 -1.88
CA GLN A 56 -10.00 -0.91 -2.01
C GLN A 56 -10.93 -0.65 -3.19
N SER A 57 -10.80 -1.38 -4.31
CA SER A 57 -11.73 -1.24 -5.45
C SER A 57 -13.17 -1.53 -5.05
N VAL A 58 -13.42 -2.54 -4.21
CA VAL A 58 -14.75 -2.84 -3.67
C VAL A 58 -15.24 -1.71 -2.75
N SER A 59 -14.39 -1.23 -1.85
CA SER A 59 -14.73 -0.13 -0.93
C SER A 59 -15.06 1.17 -1.69
N LEU A 60 -14.22 1.54 -2.65
CA LEU A 60 -14.34 2.77 -3.42
C LEU A 60 -15.54 2.75 -4.38
N THR A 61 -15.86 1.61 -4.98
CA THR A 61 -17.08 1.49 -5.80
C THR A 61 -18.35 1.55 -4.95
N SER A 62 -18.31 1.04 -3.71
CA SER A 62 -19.38 1.25 -2.73
C SER A 62 -19.56 2.73 -2.37
N ILE A 63 -18.46 3.46 -2.15
CA ILE A 63 -18.51 4.93 -1.97
C ILE A 63 -19.06 5.60 -3.24
N GLY A 64 -18.73 5.10 -4.43
CA GLY A 64 -19.26 5.57 -5.71
C GLY A 64 -20.78 5.49 -5.79
N ILE A 65 -21.39 4.40 -5.29
CA ILE A 65 -22.84 4.30 -5.11
C ILE A 65 -23.33 5.37 -4.13
N GLN A 66 -22.69 5.49 -2.97
CA GLN A 66 -23.10 6.42 -1.91
C GLN A 66 -23.12 7.89 -2.37
N VAL A 67 -22.19 8.29 -3.23
CA VAL A 67 -22.13 9.66 -3.81
C VAL A 67 -23.41 10.01 -4.58
N HIS A 68 -24.06 9.02 -5.20
CA HIS A 68 -25.31 9.21 -5.96
C HIS A 68 -26.58 9.05 -5.10
N GLY A 69 -26.45 8.77 -3.79
CA GLY A 69 -27.58 8.50 -2.91
C GLY A 69 -28.43 7.32 -3.40
N GLY A 70 -29.76 7.44 -3.27
CA GLY A 70 -30.68 6.38 -3.72
C GLY A 70 -30.58 6.04 -5.20
N MET A 71 -30.22 7.02 -6.05
CA MET A 71 -30.02 6.80 -7.48
C MET A 71 -28.81 5.91 -7.78
N GLY A 72 -27.80 5.90 -6.91
CA GLY A 72 -26.63 5.02 -7.06
C GLY A 72 -26.97 3.53 -6.96
N PHE A 73 -28.08 3.19 -6.28
CA PHE A 73 -28.57 1.83 -6.16
C PHE A 73 -29.33 1.38 -7.42
N ILE A 74 -29.86 2.32 -8.20
CA ILE A 74 -30.57 2.05 -9.45
C ILE A 74 -29.55 1.91 -10.59
N GLU A 75 -29.74 0.90 -11.44
CA GLU A 75 -28.80 0.56 -12.52
C GLU A 75 -28.60 1.68 -13.55
N ASP A 76 -29.56 2.61 -13.69
CA ASP A 76 -29.51 3.74 -14.64
C ASP A 76 -28.28 4.65 -14.49
N THR A 77 -27.70 4.75 -13.29
CA THR A 77 -26.47 5.53 -13.06
C THR A 77 -25.20 4.79 -13.45
N GLY A 78 -25.26 3.48 -13.63
CA GLY A 78 -24.11 2.59 -13.81
C GLY A 78 -23.24 2.39 -12.56
N ALA A 79 -23.50 3.10 -11.45
CA ALA A 79 -22.69 2.99 -10.23
C ALA A 79 -22.75 1.59 -9.59
N ALA A 80 -23.95 1.00 -9.56
CA ALA A 80 -24.18 -0.36 -9.06
C ALA A 80 -23.38 -1.42 -9.84
N GLN A 81 -23.24 -1.25 -11.16
CA GLN A 81 -22.47 -2.15 -12.00
C GLN A 81 -20.99 -2.20 -11.57
N TYR A 82 -20.34 -1.05 -11.35
CA TYR A 82 -18.94 -1.03 -10.93
C TYR A 82 -18.71 -1.75 -9.61
N PHE A 83 -19.64 -1.65 -8.66
CA PHE A 83 -19.56 -2.39 -7.41
C PHE A 83 -19.65 -3.90 -7.64
N ARG A 84 -20.65 -4.36 -8.42
CA ARG A 84 -20.79 -5.79 -8.78
C ARG A 84 -19.54 -6.32 -9.48
N ASP A 85 -19.04 -5.59 -10.48
CA ASP A 85 -17.89 -5.99 -11.29
C ASP A 85 -16.59 -5.99 -10.47
N SER A 86 -16.45 -5.08 -9.49
CA SER A 86 -15.28 -5.07 -8.60
C SER A 86 -15.24 -6.26 -7.62
N ARG A 87 -16.40 -6.88 -7.31
CA ARG A 87 -16.45 -7.94 -6.27
C ARG A 87 -15.73 -9.21 -6.65
N ILE A 88 -15.53 -9.51 -7.93
CA ILE A 88 -14.76 -10.69 -8.33
C ILE A 88 -13.25 -10.53 -8.10
N LEU A 89 -12.76 -9.28 -8.06
CA LEU A 89 -11.32 -9.00 -8.05
C LEU A 89 -10.59 -9.54 -6.80
N PRO A 90 -11.15 -9.45 -5.57
CA PRO A 90 -10.56 -10.08 -4.39
C PRO A 90 -10.56 -11.62 -4.40
N ILE A 91 -11.29 -12.26 -5.32
CA ILE A 91 -11.59 -13.69 -5.30
C ILE A 91 -10.73 -14.46 -6.31
N TYR A 92 -10.72 -14.03 -7.58
CA TYR A 92 -9.98 -14.72 -8.63
C TYR A 92 -8.45 -14.58 -8.48
N GLU A 93 -7.68 -15.35 -9.25
CA GLU A 93 -6.21 -15.30 -9.26
C GLU A 93 -5.57 -15.41 -7.85
N GLY A 94 -6.21 -16.23 -7.00
CA GLY A 94 -5.88 -16.39 -5.59
C GLY A 94 -6.59 -15.36 -4.70
N THR A 95 -7.42 -15.84 -3.78
CA THR A 95 -8.18 -14.99 -2.86
C THR A 95 -7.26 -14.09 -2.03
N ASN A 96 -7.72 -12.94 -1.60
CA ASN A 96 -6.91 -11.99 -0.84
C ASN A 96 -6.31 -12.58 0.46
N GLY A 97 -6.99 -13.53 1.10
CA GLY A 97 -6.40 -14.31 2.21
C GLY A 97 -5.25 -15.21 1.78
N ILE A 98 -5.34 -15.85 0.60
CA ILE A 98 -4.22 -16.64 0.04
C ILE A 98 -3.05 -15.74 -0.34
N GLN A 99 -3.29 -14.53 -0.86
CA GLN A 99 -2.24 -13.54 -1.14
C GLN A 99 -1.52 -13.10 0.14
N ALA A 100 -2.27 -12.88 1.22
CA ALA A 100 -1.71 -12.54 2.52
C ALA A 100 -0.85 -13.69 3.08
N LEU A 101 -1.32 -14.93 2.94
CA LEU A 101 -0.53 -16.11 3.34
C LEU A 101 0.69 -16.30 2.45
N ASP A 102 0.61 -16.01 1.16
CA ASP A 102 1.78 -16.05 0.26
C ASP A 102 2.85 -15.04 0.67
N LEU A 103 2.42 -13.80 0.96
CA LEU A 103 3.28 -12.74 1.47
C LEU A 103 4.01 -13.19 2.73
N LEU A 104 3.26 -13.71 3.72
CA LEU A 104 3.80 -14.21 4.98
C LEU A 104 4.75 -15.40 4.79
N ARG A 105 4.32 -16.43 4.05
CA ARG A 105 5.03 -17.73 4.00
C ARG A 105 6.26 -17.70 3.12
N ARG A 106 6.28 -16.86 2.08
CA ARG A 106 7.33 -16.86 1.06
C ARG A 106 7.98 -15.51 0.85
N LYS A 107 7.19 -14.45 0.70
CA LYS A 107 7.71 -13.18 0.16
C LYS A 107 8.53 -12.39 1.16
N ILE A 108 8.11 -12.30 2.42
CA ILE A 108 8.88 -11.58 3.46
C ILE A 108 10.23 -12.27 3.80
N PHE A 109 10.41 -13.52 3.39
CA PHE A 109 11.66 -14.27 3.55
C PHE A 109 12.56 -14.24 2.31
N GLN A 110 12.13 -13.61 1.21
CA GLN A 110 12.91 -13.56 -0.03
C GLN A 110 14.30 -12.95 0.20
N GLU A 111 15.32 -13.64 -0.31
CA GLU A 111 16.72 -13.26 -0.13
C GLU A 111 17.09 -13.05 1.35
N ASN A 112 16.59 -13.94 2.23
CA ASN A 112 16.71 -13.86 3.69
C ASN A 112 16.13 -12.54 4.25
N GLY A 113 15.05 -12.05 3.63
CA GLY A 113 14.37 -10.80 4.02
C GLY A 113 14.94 -9.53 3.39
N LYS A 114 16.07 -9.60 2.68
CA LYS A 114 16.70 -8.42 2.07
C LYS A 114 15.78 -7.68 1.10
N THR A 115 14.86 -8.37 0.44
CA THR A 115 13.92 -7.71 -0.49
C THR A 115 12.99 -6.74 0.25
N PHE A 116 12.46 -7.15 1.41
CA PHE A 116 11.65 -6.26 2.24
C PHE A 116 12.48 -5.09 2.77
N ASP A 117 13.70 -5.35 3.23
CA ASP A 117 14.59 -4.29 3.74
C ASP A 117 14.91 -3.24 2.65
N ARG A 118 15.05 -3.63 1.38
CA ARG A 118 15.19 -2.67 0.26
C ARG A 118 13.97 -1.75 0.13
N VAL A 119 12.74 -2.25 0.33
CA VAL A 119 11.54 -1.40 0.33
C VAL A 119 11.60 -0.37 1.45
N ILE A 120 12.03 -0.78 2.64
CA ILE A 120 12.20 0.11 3.79
C ILE A 120 13.23 1.20 3.49
N VAL A 121 14.36 0.84 2.87
CA VAL A 121 15.39 1.81 2.46
C VAL A 121 14.85 2.83 1.45
N LEU A 122 14.10 2.40 0.44
CA LEU A 122 13.47 3.33 -0.53
C LEU A 122 12.52 4.33 0.15
N MET A 123 11.77 3.87 1.16
CA MET A 123 10.91 4.74 1.96
C MET A 123 11.74 5.73 2.77
N GLU A 124 12.83 5.29 3.41
CA GLU A 124 13.74 6.15 4.18
C GLU A 124 14.40 7.22 3.31
N GLU A 125 14.83 6.87 2.11
CA GLU A 125 15.38 7.82 1.13
C GLU A 125 14.33 8.88 0.77
N THR A 126 13.10 8.45 0.46
CA THR A 126 11.99 9.37 0.14
C THR A 126 11.62 10.27 1.33
N ILE A 127 11.65 9.75 2.56
CA ILE A 127 11.41 10.51 3.79
C ILE A 127 12.49 11.59 3.97
N LYS A 128 13.76 11.23 3.75
CA LYS A 128 14.89 12.17 3.82
C LYS A 128 14.75 13.27 2.76
N GLU A 129 14.44 12.91 1.52
CA GLU A 129 14.18 13.87 0.45
C GLU A 129 13.04 14.83 0.81
N GLY A 130 11.91 14.30 1.27
CA GLY A 130 10.75 15.13 1.67
C GLY A 130 11.06 16.05 2.85
N THR A 131 11.91 15.61 3.76
CA THR A 131 12.35 16.41 4.91
C THR A 131 13.29 17.54 4.47
N ALA A 132 14.20 17.25 3.53
CA ALA A 132 15.19 18.22 3.02
C ALA A 132 14.54 19.40 2.27
N GLN A 133 13.34 19.22 1.72
CA GLN A 133 12.58 20.30 1.06
C GLN A 133 12.15 21.41 2.03
N ASN A 134 12.13 21.14 3.34
CA ASN A 134 11.77 22.11 4.40
C ASN A 134 10.42 22.83 4.20
N LYS A 135 9.47 22.19 3.50
CA LYS A 135 8.09 22.67 3.35
C LYS A 135 7.19 21.97 4.37
N LYS A 136 6.34 22.73 5.07
CA LYS A 136 5.50 22.22 6.18
C LYS A 136 4.72 20.96 5.82
N SER A 137 4.04 20.94 4.67
CA SER A 137 3.25 19.77 4.23
C SER A 137 4.11 18.52 4.01
N LEU A 138 5.28 18.67 3.38
CA LEU A 138 6.20 17.56 3.13
C LEU A 138 6.80 17.02 4.43
N LEU A 139 7.20 17.91 5.34
CA LEU A 139 7.69 17.52 6.68
C LEU A 139 6.66 16.69 7.45
N GLU A 140 5.40 17.13 7.45
CA GLU A 140 4.33 16.42 8.16
C GLU A 140 3.95 15.08 7.51
N MET A 141 4.03 14.97 6.19
CA MET A 141 3.87 13.68 5.50
C MET A 141 5.05 12.74 5.78
N SER A 142 6.29 13.25 5.72
CA SER A 142 7.50 12.49 6.02
C SER A 142 7.47 11.88 7.43
N LYS A 143 7.08 12.66 8.46
CA LYS A 143 6.94 12.15 9.84
C LYS A 143 5.93 11.02 9.96
N LYS A 144 4.76 11.16 9.33
CA LYS A 144 3.69 10.14 9.36
C LYS A 144 4.13 8.86 8.65
N LEU A 145 4.81 9.00 7.52
CA LEU A 145 5.34 7.87 6.78
C LEU A 145 6.46 7.18 7.57
N GLU A 146 7.36 7.93 8.20
CA GLU A 146 8.42 7.38 9.05
C GLU A 146 7.86 6.56 10.20
N PHE A 147 6.89 7.11 10.94
CA PHE A 147 6.21 6.40 12.01
C PHE A 147 5.57 5.09 11.52
N THR A 148 4.84 5.15 10.41
CA THR A 148 4.12 3.98 9.86
C THR A 148 5.09 2.94 9.28
N LYS A 149 6.15 3.38 8.60
CA LYS A 149 7.23 2.52 8.10
C LYS A 149 7.93 1.78 9.23
N ASN A 150 8.21 2.45 10.36
CA ASN A 150 8.80 1.79 11.53
C ASN A 150 7.86 0.71 12.08
N LYS A 151 6.57 1.01 12.19
CA LYS A 151 5.54 0.03 12.59
C LYS A 151 5.45 -1.15 11.63
N LEU A 152 5.56 -0.89 10.32
CA LEU A 152 5.55 -1.94 9.29
C LEU A 152 6.76 -2.85 9.44
N LYS A 153 7.95 -2.27 9.64
CA LYS A 153 9.19 -3.02 9.88
C LYS A 153 9.08 -3.90 11.12
N GLU A 154 8.69 -3.32 12.25
CA GLU A 154 8.49 -4.04 13.52
C GLU A 154 7.50 -5.21 13.36
N SER A 155 6.41 -4.99 12.62
CA SER A 155 5.41 -6.03 12.35
C SER A 155 5.95 -7.15 11.46
N CYS A 156 6.76 -6.82 10.46
CA CYS A 156 7.44 -7.81 9.61
C CYS A 156 8.44 -8.63 10.41
N ASP A 157 9.24 -7.99 11.27
CA ASP A 157 10.20 -8.66 12.15
C ASP A 157 9.49 -9.65 13.07
N TRP A 158 8.42 -9.20 13.74
CA TRP A 158 7.60 -10.06 14.60
C TRP A 158 7.00 -11.25 13.85
N LEU A 159 6.49 -11.04 12.63
CA LEU A 159 5.94 -12.12 11.81
C LEU A 159 7.00 -13.13 11.39
N ARG A 160 8.21 -12.68 11.02
CA ARG A 160 9.31 -13.58 10.63
C ARG A 160 9.76 -14.45 11.80
N GLU A 161 9.92 -13.84 12.97
CA GLU A 161 10.27 -14.54 14.21
C GLU A 161 9.18 -15.53 14.61
N THR A 162 7.93 -15.05 14.67
CA THR A 162 6.79 -15.86 15.10
C THR A 162 6.54 -17.01 14.14
N TYR A 163 6.62 -16.80 12.82
CA TYR A 163 6.40 -17.86 11.83
C TYR A 163 7.42 -18.99 11.96
N SER A 164 8.66 -18.68 12.35
CA SER A 164 9.70 -19.70 12.55
C SER A 164 9.42 -20.59 13.78
N ALA A 165 8.72 -20.05 14.79
CA ALA A 165 8.37 -20.78 16.01
C ALA A 165 6.98 -21.44 15.93
N ASP A 166 6.00 -20.73 15.39
CA ASP A 166 4.59 -21.10 15.31
C ASP A 166 3.94 -20.45 14.05
N PRO A 167 3.91 -21.19 12.92
CA PRO A 167 3.32 -20.72 11.68
C PRO A 167 1.83 -20.37 11.76
N GLU A 168 1.05 -21.07 12.60
CA GLU A 168 -0.39 -20.85 12.73
C GLU A 168 -0.67 -19.54 13.46
N LYS A 169 0.09 -19.27 14.52
CA LYS A 169 0.06 -17.99 15.23
C LYS A 169 0.43 -16.82 14.30
N ALA A 170 1.46 -16.97 13.48
CA ALA A 170 1.83 -15.92 12.52
C ALA A 170 0.76 -15.70 11.45
N ALA A 171 0.04 -16.75 11.04
CA ALA A 171 -0.99 -16.67 10.02
C ALA A 171 -2.17 -15.76 10.41
N SER A 172 -2.48 -15.60 11.71
CA SER A 172 -3.54 -14.69 12.16
C SER A 172 -3.23 -13.22 11.83
N GLY A 173 -1.95 -12.86 11.75
CA GLY A 173 -1.48 -11.52 11.43
C GLY A 173 -1.30 -11.26 9.93
N ALA A 174 -1.48 -12.25 9.05
CA ALA A 174 -1.14 -12.16 7.63
C ALA A 174 -1.95 -11.08 6.89
N THR A 175 -3.28 -11.12 6.99
CA THR A 175 -4.16 -10.16 6.27
C THR A 175 -4.01 -8.73 6.79
N PRO A 176 -4.01 -8.47 8.12
CA PRO A 176 -3.73 -7.13 8.64
C PRO A 176 -2.35 -6.60 8.23
N PHE A 177 -1.33 -7.45 8.17
CA PHE A 177 0.00 -7.05 7.70
C PHE A 177 0.02 -6.70 6.22
N LEU A 178 -0.65 -7.48 5.36
CA LEU A 178 -0.79 -7.15 3.95
C LEU A 178 -1.44 -5.77 3.77
N ASN A 179 -2.52 -5.51 4.51
CA ASN A 179 -3.23 -4.23 4.43
C ASN A 179 -2.37 -3.07 4.93
N MET A 180 -1.68 -3.25 6.05
CA MET A 180 -0.70 -2.30 6.56
C MET A 180 0.38 -1.98 5.52
N PHE A 181 0.88 -3.01 4.82
CA PHE A 181 1.88 -2.83 3.79
C PHE A 181 1.34 -2.03 2.60
N GLY A 182 0.14 -2.37 2.11
CA GLY A 182 -0.51 -1.63 1.01
C GLY A 182 -0.70 -0.14 1.31
N TRP A 183 -1.24 0.20 2.49
CA TRP A 183 -1.42 1.59 2.90
C TRP A 183 -0.10 2.35 3.06
N THR A 184 0.93 1.69 3.61
CA THR A 184 2.26 2.29 3.78
C THR A 184 2.92 2.56 2.42
N LEU A 185 2.81 1.63 1.47
CA LEU A 185 3.26 1.83 0.09
C LEU A 185 2.51 2.97 -0.60
N GLY A 186 1.19 3.07 -0.38
CA GLY A 186 0.40 4.20 -0.87
C GLY A 186 0.94 5.53 -0.34
N GLY A 187 1.22 5.63 0.96
CA GLY A 187 1.76 6.85 1.57
C GLY A 187 3.16 7.19 1.04
N TRP A 188 4.01 6.17 0.83
CA TRP A 188 5.31 6.34 0.20
C TRP A 188 5.22 6.97 -1.19
N ILE A 189 4.37 6.43 -2.06
CA ILE A 189 4.20 6.94 -3.42
C ILE A 189 3.53 8.32 -3.45
N MET A 190 2.61 8.59 -2.52
CA MET A 190 1.99 9.91 -2.39
C MET A 190 3.00 10.96 -1.91
N LEU A 191 3.87 10.65 -0.94
CA LEU A 191 4.97 11.54 -0.54
C LEU A 191 5.92 11.79 -1.70
N ARG A 192 6.36 10.74 -2.41
CA ARG A 192 7.24 10.86 -3.59
C ARG A 192 6.61 11.78 -4.65
N SER A 193 5.32 11.60 -4.92
CA SER A 193 4.58 12.45 -5.86
C SER A 193 4.51 13.91 -5.40
N ALA A 194 4.31 14.15 -4.10
CA ALA A 194 4.24 15.50 -3.55
C ALA A 194 5.59 16.21 -3.58
N ILE A 195 6.70 15.49 -3.38
CA ILE A 195 8.07 16.03 -3.53
C ILE A 195 8.28 16.52 -4.96
N ILE A 196 7.99 15.68 -5.96
CA ILE A 196 8.14 16.04 -7.38
C ILE A 196 7.23 17.22 -7.74
N ALA A 197 5.96 17.19 -7.32
CA ALA A 197 5.02 18.28 -7.58
C ALA A 197 5.48 19.59 -6.93
N SER A 198 6.05 19.52 -5.72
CA SER A 198 6.60 20.65 -5.00
C SER A 198 7.79 21.29 -5.71
N SER A 199 8.68 20.49 -6.29
CA SER A 199 9.82 21.02 -7.06
C SER A 199 9.37 21.65 -8.37
N LEU A 200 8.48 21.01 -9.12
CA LEU A 200 7.97 21.55 -10.39
C LEU A 200 7.16 22.84 -10.21
N LEU A 201 6.51 23.04 -9.06
CA LEU A 201 5.80 24.28 -8.73
C LEU A 201 6.72 25.50 -8.58
N GLU A 202 8.02 25.30 -8.34
CA GLU A 202 8.98 26.41 -8.27
C GLU A 202 9.23 27.03 -9.65
N GLU A 203 9.04 26.24 -10.71
CA GLU A 203 9.26 26.65 -12.10
C GLU A 203 7.97 27.07 -12.81
N ASN A 204 6.82 26.51 -12.42
CA ASN A 204 5.54 26.77 -13.09
C ASN A 204 4.35 26.72 -12.12
N ASP A 205 3.60 27.83 -12.03
CA ASP A 205 2.39 27.85 -11.22
C ASP A 205 1.28 27.01 -11.89
N ASN A 206 1.00 25.85 -11.30
CA ASN A 206 0.12 24.85 -11.88
C ASN A 206 -0.85 24.26 -10.85
N ASN A 207 -2.15 24.39 -11.12
CA ASN A 207 -3.22 23.91 -10.24
C ASN A 207 -3.16 22.39 -10.02
N PHE A 208 -2.81 21.60 -11.02
CA PHE A 208 -2.68 20.14 -10.86
C PHE A 208 -1.58 19.80 -9.85
N LEU A 209 -0.44 20.50 -9.87
CA LEU A 209 0.65 20.25 -8.93
C LEU A 209 0.26 20.64 -7.49
N LYS A 210 -0.44 21.77 -7.32
CA LYS A 210 -1.00 22.19 -6.03
C LYS A 210 -1.97 21.14 -5.48
N GLU A 211 -2.89 20.67 -6.32
CA GLU A 211 -3.85 19.62 -5.97
C GLU A 211 -3.17 18.29 -5.64
N LYS A 212 -2.08 17.94 -6.32
CA LYS A 212 -1.35 16.69 -6.06
C LYS A 212 -0.74 16.68 -4.67
N ILE A 213 -0.15 17.80 -4.23
CA ILE A 213 0.38 17.96 -2.88
C ILE A 213 -0.75 17.86 -1.83
N GLN A 214 -1.88 18.50 -2.08
CA GLN A 214 -3.03 18.44 -1.17
C GLN A 214 -3.61 17.03 -1.07
N THR A 215 -3.76 16.34 -2.20
CA THR A 215 -4.28 14.96 -2.26
C THR A 215 -3.34 13.99 -1.55
N ALA A 216 -2.02 14.19 -1.67
CA ALA A 216 -1.02 13.43 -0.94
C ALA A 216 -1.07 13.68 0.57
N SER A 217 -1.17 14.94 0.99
CA SER A 217 -1.33 15.29 2.41
C SER A 217 -2.56 14.62 2.99
N PHE A 218 -3.71 14.72 2.30
CA PHE A 218 -4.94 14.08 2.74
C PHE A 218 -4.80 12.55 2.87
N PHE A 219 -4.15 11.89 1.90
CA PHE A 219 -3.90 10.44 1.98
C PHE A 219 -3.08 10.10 3.23
N CYS A 220 -1.97 10.81 3.44
CA CYS A 220 -1.07 10.59 4.57
C CYS A 220 -1.73 10.88 5.92
N ASP A 221 -2.58 11.90 5.99
CA ASP A 221 -3.31 12.26 7.21
C ASP A 221 -4.41 11.24 7.53
N THR A 222 -5.01 10.62 6.51
CA THR A 222 -6.16 9.72 6.67
C THR A 222 -5.76 8.28 6.88
N TYR A 223 -4.87 7.72 6.04
CA TYR A 223 -4.67 6.26 5.98
C TYR A 223 -3.40 5.77 6.66
N LEU A 224 -2.35 6.58 6.79
CA LEU A 224 -1.15 6.16 7.52
C LEU A 224 -1.43 5.88 9.00
N PRO A 225 -2.23 6.68 9.73
CA PRO A 225 -2.61 6.35 11.10
C PRO A 225 -3.37 5.02 11.20
N THR A 226 -4.31 4.77 10.28
CA THR A 226 -5.05 3.51 10.21
C THR A 226 -4.14 2.33 9.88
N ALA A 227 -3.15 2.51 9.00
CA ALA A 227 -2.16 1.49 8.70
C ALA A 227 -1.33 1.14 9.95
N ALA A 228 -0.85 2.16 10.66
CA ALA A 228 -0.05 1.97 11.87
C ALA A 228 -0.83 1.24 12.97
N SER A 229 -2.15 1.46 13.11
CA SER A 229 -2.96 0.81 14.13
C SER A 229 -3.10 -0.71 13.93
N LEU A 230 -2.97 -1.19 12.68
CA LEU A 230 -3.03 -2.63 12.35
C LEU A 230 -1.94 -3.45 13.03
N GLN A 231 -0.81 -2.86 13.45
CA GLN A 231 0.23 -3.54 14.21
C GLN A 231 -0.34 -4.28 15.43
N SER A 232 -1.27 -3.64 16.15
CA SER A 232 -1.88 -4.26 17.33
C SER A 232 -2.63 -5.54 16.96
N THR A 233 -3.39 -5.52 15.85
CA THR A 233 -4.08 -6.71 15.33
C THR A 233 -3.10 -7.79 14.89
N ILE A 234 -2.02 -7.41 14.20
CA ILE A 234 -0.98 -8.36 13.74
C ILE A 234 -0.39 -9.12 14.92
N ILE A 235 -0.02 -8.41 15.99
CA ILE A 235 0.73 -8.97 17.11
C ILE A 235 -0.19 -9.66 18.14
N ASN A 236 -1.46 -9.25 18.27
CA ASN A 236 -2.31 -9.70 19.37
C ASN A 236 -3.49 -10.58 18.97
N SER A 237 -3.93 -10.60 17.71
CA SER A 237 -5.17 -11.30 17.30
C SER A 237 -5.18 -12.80 17.63
N TYR A 238 -4.05 -13.49 17.51
CA TYR A 238 -3.94 -14.92 17.78
C TYR A 238 -4.35 -15.32 19.20
N LYS A 239 -4.21 -14.41 20.19
CA LYS A 239 -4.50 -14.69 21.61
C LYS A 239 -5.97 -15.05 21.85
N SER A 240 -6.86 -14.58 20.98
CA SER A 240 -8.30 -14.89 21.07
C SER A 240 -8.66 -16.19 20.35
N LEU A 241 -7.84 -16.66 19.41
CA LEU A 241 -8.08 -17.90 18.66
C LEU A 241 -7.84 -19.14 19.51
N SER A 242 -6.87 -19.10 20.43
CA SER A 242 -6.55 -20.22 21.31
C SER A 242 -7.66 -20.59 22.31
N VAL A 243 -8.72 -19.79 22.41
CA VAL A 243 -9.85 -19.99 23.32
C VAL A 243 -11.04 -20.67 22.63
N ILE A 244 -11.05 -20.73 21.29
CA ILE A 244 -12.18 -21.25 20.49
C ILE A 244 -11.99 -22.73 20.11
N ASN A 245 -10.89 -23.37 20.53
CA ASN A 245 -10.62 -24.80 20.31
C ASN A 245 -11.10 -25.67 21.47
#